data_AF-A0AAV9JXZ7-F1
#
_entry.id   AF-A0AAV9JXZ7-F1
#
_cell.length_a   1.000
_cell.length_b   1.000
_cell.length_c   1.000
_cell.angle_alpha   90.00
_cell.angle_beta   90.00
_cell.angle_gamma   90.00
#
_symmetry.space_group_name_H-M   'P 1'
#
loop_
_entity.id
_entity.type
_entity.pdbx_description
1 polymer ?
#
loop_
_entity_poly.entity_id
_entity_poly.type
_entity_poly.pdbx_seq_one_letter_code
_entity_poly.pdbx_strand_id
1 'polypeptide(L)'
;MGDTAASSAKSSTKAATTAAAATTTKAVAASSTKAAASSTPSSSSTVYKASFTEYGSGDDLNSGNCNVATTACGFYTSPGYAAAVSQNEFGVGPGQGAGPACGTCWKLTIETDSSGNAVSNAGNSIVVQVTNLCPASGNPLCAQSSLTSTNQYGANLNFDTCIDSKASAALFGSSGVGLGVGTAQEVSCSLWSGTVVH
;
A
#
# COMPACT_ATOMS: atom_id res chain seq x y z
N MET A 1 -2.76 -53.14 -4.33
CA MET A 1 -2.06 -54.14 -3.49
C MET A 1 -0.90 -53.42 -2.85
N GLY A 2 -0.93 -53.29 -1.52
CA GLY A 2 -0.05 -52.39 -0.77
C GLY A 2 -0.75 -51.79 0.45
N ASP A 3 -1.24 -52.69 1.28
CA ASP A 3 -1.60 -52.59 2.70
C ASP A 3 -0.65 -51.70 3.54
N THR A 4 -0.90 -51.21 4.77
CA THR A 4 -2.02 -51.08 5.73
C THR A 4 -1.34 -50.60 7.03
N ALA A 5 -1.93 -49.61 7.73
CA ALA A 5 -1.91 -49.38 9.21
C ALA A 5 -0.57 -49.29 9.99
N ALA A 6 -0.44 -48.74 11.20
CA ALA A 6 -1.18 -47.84 12.09
C ALA A 6 -0.31 -47.62 13.35
N SER A 7 -0.59 -46.55 14.11
CA SER A 7 -0.52 -46.46 15.59
C SER A 7 0.83 -46.64 16.31
N SER A 8 1.08 -46.14 17.52
CA SER A 8 0.50 -45.14 18.43
C SER A 8 1.36 -45.18 19.71
N ALA A 9 1.16 -44.19 20.58
CA ALA A 9 1.51 -44.13 22.02
C ALA A 9 2.90 -43.56 22.39
N LYS A 10 3.12 -42.85 23.51
CA LYS A 10 2.42 -41.96 24.48
C LYS A 10 3.31 -41.97 25.74
N SER A 11 3.19 -40.92 26.57
CA SER A 11 3.65 -40.77 27.97
C SER A 11 5.10 -40.29 28.15
N SER A 12 5.40 -39.12 28.73
CA SER A 12 4.96 -38.38 29.94
C SER A 12 5.86 -38.62 31.14
N THR A 13 6.54 -37.56 31.60
CA THR A 13 6.88 -37.36 33.02
C THR A 13 6.90 -35.86 33.34
N LYS A 14 6.41 -35.56 34.55
CA LYS A 14 6.06 -34.26 35.13
C LYS A 14 6.88 -34.08 36.41
N ALA A 15 7.37 -32.88 36.70
CA ALA A 15 7.70 -32.38 38.04
C ALA A 15 7.83 -30.83 37.95
N ALA A 16 6.90 -30.03 38.49
CA ALA A 16 6.77 -29.57 39.89
C ALA A 16 7.96 -28.70 40.34
N THR A 17 7.92 -27.37 40.18
CA THR A 17 7.39 -26.31 41.08
C THR A 17 8.20 -26.10 42.37
N THR A 18 8.91 -24.98 42.44
CA THR A 18 9.24 -24.30 43.71
C THR A 18 9.11 -22.79 43.52
N ALA A 19 8.23 -22.18 44.31
CA ALA A 19 8.04 -20.74 44.42
C ALA A 19 9.02 -20.16 45.46
N ALA A 20 9.46 -18.92 45.27
CA ALA A 20 10.03 -18.11 46.33
C ALA A 20 9.62 -16.64 46.16
N ALA A 21 9.41 -16.00 47.30
CA ALA A 21 8.46 -14.93 47.57
C ALA A 21 8.93 -13.50 47.26
N ALA A 22 7.95 -12.59 47.29
CA ALA A 22 8.06 -11.18 46.98
C ALA A 22 8.32 -10.28 48.20
N THR A 23 9.02 -9.17 47.92
CA THR A 23 8.88 -7.78 48.43
C THR A 23 9.24 -7.42 49.89
N THR A 24 10.24 -6.54 50.02
CA THR A 24 10.26 -5.45 51.01
C THR A 24 10.72 -4.14 50.35
N THR A 25 9.86 -3.13 50.46
CA THR A 25 9.99 -1.71 50.04
C THR A 25 10.95 -0.89 50.91
N LYS A 26 11.70 0.06 50.31
CA LYS A 26 11.66 1.49 50.71
C LYS A 26 12.34 2.42 49.69
N ALA A 27 11.75 3.61 49.57
CA ALA A 27 11.95 4.65 48.56
C ALA A 27 13.13 5.61 48.81
N VAL A 28 13.53 6.33 47.76
CA VAL A 28 13.96 7.74 47.83
C VAL A 28 13.72 8.49 46.50
N ALA A 29 13.17 9.69 46.65
CA ALA A 29 12.96 10.82 45.75
C ALA A 29 14.24 11.28 45.00
N ALA A 30 14.30 12.14 43.97
CA ALA A 30 13.36 12.93 43.17
C ALA A 30 14.11 13.53 41.94
N SER A 31 13.34 14.21 41.08
CA SER A 31 13.73 15.41 40.30
C SER A 31 14.30 15.24 38.88
N SER A 32 13.42 15.56 37.93
CA SER A 32 13.63 16.41 36.75
C SER A 32 14.77 16.08 35.79
N THR A 33 14.42 15.73 34.54
CA THR A 33 14.89 16.48 33.36
C THR A 33 14.04 16.15 32.13
N LYS A 34 13.49 17.23 31.56
CA LYS A 34 13.34 17.51 30.13
C LYS A 34 12.53 16.53 29.27
N ALA A 35 11.38 17.03 28.84
CA ALA A 35 10.62 16.52 27.70
C ALA A 35 11.56 16.16 26.55
N ALA A 36 11.58 14.87 26.19
CA ALA A 36 12.05 14.44 24.89
C ALA A 36 11.02 14.95 23.88
N ALA A 37 11.34 16.07 23.23
CA ALA A 37 10.76 16.36 21.94
C ALA A 37 11.13 15.17 21.03
N SER A 38 10.17 14.28 20.81
CA SER A 38 10.22 13.30 19.75
C SER A 38 10.12 14.07 18.44
N SER A 39 11.25 14.63 18.02
CA SER A 39 11.47 15.01 16.63
C SER A 39 11.61 13.71 15.86
N THR A 40 10.48 13.11 15.49
CA THR A 40 10.44 12.16 14.38
C THR A 40 11.10 12.88 13.21
N PRO A 41 12.19 12.35 12.64
CA PRO A 41 12.69 12.89 11.39
C PRO A 41 11.54 12.76 10.40
N SER A 42 11.10 13.89 9.84
CA SER A 42 10.28 13.88 8.64
C SER A 42 11.11 13.12 7.62
N SER A 43 10.77 11.85 7.39
CA SER A 43 11.38 11.03 6.35
C SER A 43 11.33 11.86 5.08
N SER A 44 12.50 12.23 4.56
CA SER A 44 12.59 12.77 3.20
C SER A 44 12.21 11.63 2.27
N SER A 45 10.91 11.44 2.07
CA SER A 45 10.39 10.35 1.26
C SER A 45 10.87 10.54 -0.16
N THR A 46 11.50 9.49 -0.69
CA THR A 46 12.00 9.44 -2.05
C THR A 46 10.87 9.78 -3.02
N VAL A 47 11.15 10.64 -3.99
CA VAL A 47 10.23 10.93 -5.10
C VAL A 47 10.57 9.99 -6.25
N TYR A 48 9.60 9.17 -6.64
CA TYR A 48 9.74 8.23 -7.74
C TYR A 48 9.12 8.79 -9.02
N LYS A 49 9.67 8.41 -10.19
CA LYS A 49 8.91 8.50 -11.42
C LYS A 49 7.80 7.45 -11.38
N ALA A 50 6.58 7.84 -11.70
CA ALA A 50 5.42 6.95 -11.66
C ALA A 50 4.61 7.06 -12.94
N SER A 51 4.04 5.93 -13.36
CA SER A 51 2.95 5.91 -14.34
C SER A 51 1.64 5.74 -13.60
N PHE A 52 0.58 6.26 -14.22
CA PHE A 52 -0.77 6.26 -13.68
C PHE A 52 -1.69 5.69 -14.74
N THR A 53 -2.60 4.85 -14.28
CA THR A 53 -3.66 4.23 -15.06
C THR A 53 -4.92 4.25 -14.21
N GLU A 54 -6.02 3.72 -14.75
CA GLU A 54 -7.28 3.60 -14.05
C GLU A 54 -7.82 2.18 -14.10
N TYR A 55 -8.57 1.81 -13.07
CA TYR A 55 -9.29 0.54 -13.03
C TYR A 55 -10.55 0.68 -12.18
N GLY A 56 -11.54 -0.15 -12.45
CA GLY A 56 -12.79 -0.18 -11.68
C GLY A 56 -14.01 -0.32 -12.56
N SER A 57 -15.19 -0.10 -11.96
CA SER A 57 -16.45 -0.27 -12.66
C SER A 57 -16.53 0.63 -13.91
N GLY A 58 -16.78 0.01 -15.07
CA GLY A 58 -16.99 0.71 -16.33
C GLY A 58 -15.72 1.08 -17.09
N ASP A 59 -14.57 0.51 -16.73
CA ASP A 59 -13.37 0.58 -17.57
C ASP A 59 -13.49 -0.31 -18.84
N ASP A 60 -12.58 -0.11 -19.79
CA ASP A 60 -12.56 -0.84 -21.07
C ASP A 60 -12.26 -2.34 -20.91
N LEU A 61 -11.70 -2.74 -19.77
CA LEU A 61 -11.36 -4.13 -19.46
C LEU A 61 -12.49 -4.84 -18.71
N ASN A 62 -13.61 -4.16 -18.47
CA ASN A 62 -14.74 -4.63 -17.68
C ASN A 62 -14.29 -5.16 -16.31
N SER A 63 -13.39 -4.43 -15.67
CA SER A 63 -12.99 -4.68 -14.29
C SER A 63 -14.20 -4.53 -13.36
N GLY A 64 -14.21 -5.33 -12.30
CA GLY A 64 -15.17 -5.16 -11.21
C GLY A 64 -14.91 -3.87 -10.42
N ASN A 65 -15.81 -3.57 -9.49
CA ASN A 65 -15.65 -2.44 -8.58
C ASN A 65 -14.32 -2.52 -7.81
N CYS A 66 -13.49 -1.48 -7.91
CA CYS A 66 -12.16 -1.41 -7.29
C CYS A 66 -12.18 -0.95 -5.82
N ASN A 67 -13.33 -0.52 -5.31
CA ASN A 67 -13.49 0.05 -3.97
C ASN A 67 -14.38 -0.85 -3.09
N VAL A 68 -13.89 -2.07 -2.85
CA VAL A 68 -14.59 -3.14 -2.12
C VAL A 68 -13.64 -3.84 -1.14
N ALA A 69 -14.17 -4.51 -0.12
CA ALA A 69 -13.35 -5.19 0.90
C ALA A 69 -12.51 -6.38 0.37
N THR A 70 -12.78 -6.87 -0.85
CA THR A 70 -12.05 -7.98 -1.48
C THR A 70 -10.77 -7.55 -2.19
N THR A 71 -10.36 -6.28 -2.09
CA THR A 71 -9.04 -5.81 -2.53
C THR A 71 -7.92 -6.54 -1.78
N ALA A 72 -6.70 -6.52 -2.31
CA ALA A 72 -5.57 -7.25 -1.73
C ALA A 72 -5.26 -6.84 -0.27
N CYS A 73 -5.60 -5.61 0.14
CA CYS A 73 -5.43 -5.16 1.52
C CYS A 73 -6.57 -5.54 2.47
N GLY A 74 -7.69 -6.09 1.97
CA GLY A 74 -8.82 -6.48 2.80
C GLY A 74 -9.64 -5.30 3.35
N PHE A 75 -9.55 -4.13 2.72
CA PHE A 75 -10.31 -2.93 3.08
C PHE A 75 -10.45 -1.99 1.89
N TYR A 76 -11.36 -1.03 2.00
CA TYR A 76 -11.59 0.00 0.99
C TYR A 76 -11.81 1.37 1.64
N THR A 77 -12.06 2.41 0.84
CA THR A 77 -12.20 3.78 1.33
C THR A 77 -13.58 4.35 1.01
N SER A 78 -14.21 5.04 1.96
CA SER A 78 -15.51 5.70 1.72
C SER A 78 -15.77 6.84 2.73
N PRO A 79 -15.66 8.12 2.33
CA PRO A 79 -15.03 8.60 1.09
C PRO A 79 -13.49 8.42 1.14
N GLY A 80 -12.80 8.80 0.07
CA GLY A 80 -11.35 8.93 0.02
C GLY A 80 -10.75 8.21 -1.19
N TYR A 81 -9.69 8.78 -1.75
CA TYR A 81 -9.07 8.26 -2.96
C TYR A 81 -8.24 7.01 -2.68
N ALA A 82 -8.44 5.98 -3.48
CA ALA A 82 -7.73 4.71 -3.39
C ALA A 82 -6.98 4.38 -4.70
N ALA A 83 -5.91 3.60 -4.58
CA ALA A 83 -5.18 3.08 -5.73
C ALA A 83 -4.65 1.67 -5.45
N ALA A 84 -4.43 0.91 -6.54
CA ALA A 84 -3.55 -0.24 -6.52
C ALA A 84 -2.12 0.21 -6.88
N VAL A 85 -1.09 -0.34 -6.23
CA VAL A 85 0.30 -0.02 -6.53
C VAL A 85 1.04 -1.23 -7.12
N SER A 86 2.02 -0.98 -7.99
CA SER A 86 2.84 -2.00 -8.64
C SER A 86 3.49 -2.95 -7.61
N GLN A 87 3.62 -4.22 -8.01
CA GLN A 87 3.98 -5.30 -7.10
C GLN A 87 5.34 -5.11 -6.38
N ASN A 88 6.29 -4.42 -7.01
CA ASN A 88 7.58 -4.08 -6.39
C ASN A 88 7.45 -3.19 -5.15
N GLU A 89 6.45 -2.32 -5.11
CA GLU A 89 6.13 -1.48 -3.95
C GLU A 89 5.12 -2.17 -3.04
N PHE A 90 4.11 -2.84 -3.61
CA PHE A 90 3.11 -3.56 -2.81
C PHE A 90 3.77 -4.58 -1.87
N GLY A 91 4.83 -5.25 -2.35
CA GLY A 91 5.75 -6.06 -1.55
C GLY A 91 5.42 -7.56 -1.49
N VAL A 92 4.23 -7.97 -1.95
CA VAL A 92 3.82 -9.38 -2.04
C VAL A 92 3.07 -9.64 -3.35
N GLY A 93 3.02 -10.91 -3.76
CA GLY A 93 2.33 -11.32 -5.00
C GLY A 93 0.84 -11.63 -4.80
N PRO A 94 0.11 -11.92 -5.90
CA PRO A 94 -1.29 -12.34 -5.85
C PRO A 94 -1.52 -13.52 -4.90
N GLY A 95 -2.61 -13.46 -4.12
CA GLY A 95 -3.00 -14.52 -3.18
C GLY A 95 -2.21 -14.58 -1.88
N GLN A 96 -1.24 -13.67 -1.67
CA GLN A 96 -0.43 -13.61 -0.44
C GLN A 96 -1.02 -12.67 0.63
N GLY A 97 -2.15 -12.02 0.34
CA GLY A 97 -2.83 -11.09 1.24
C GLY A 97 -2.21 -9.69 1.22
N ALA A 98 -2.36 -8.98 2.34
CA ALA A 98 -1.93 -7.59 2.48
C ALA A 98 -0.39 -7.49 2.49
N GLY A 99 0.15 -6.73 1.54
CA GLY A 99 1.57 -6.37 1.52
C GLY A 99 1.88 -5.18 2.42
N PRO A 100 3.18 -4.88 2.65
CA PRO A 100 3.61 -3.74 3.46
C PRO A 100 3.09 -2.37 2.99
N ALA A 101 2.78 -2.21 1.69
CA ALA A 101 2.23 -0.95 1.18
C ALA A 101 0.77 -0.70 1.58
N CYS A 102 0.05 -1.70 2.08
CA CYS A 102 -1.36 -1.56 2.44
C CYS A 102 -1.56 -0.44 3.48
N GLY A 103 -2.38 0.54 3.14
CA GLY A 103 -2.71 1.67 4.01
C GLY A 103 -1.71 2.84 3.95
N THR A 104 -0.60 2.70 3.22
CA THR A 104 0.31 3.83 2.94
C THR A 104 -0.39 4.88 2.08
N CYS A 105 0.01 6.14 2.25
CA CYS A 105 -0.56 7.26 1.49
C CYS A 105 0.47 7.90 0.59
N TRP A 106 0.06 8.23 -0.64
CA TRP A 106 0.97 8.69 -1.68
C TRP A 106 0.43 9.93 -2.35
N LYS A 107 1.26 10.98 -2.44
CA LYS A 107 0.99 12.12 -3.30
C LYS A 107 1.38 11.75 -4.72
N LEU A 108 0.40 11.68 -5.61
CA LEU A 108 0.57 11.45 -7.04
C LEU A 108 0.50 12.80 -7.76
N THR A 109 1.39 13.04 -8.71
CA THR A 109 1.38 14.25 -9.56
C THR A 109 1.51 13.83 -11.01
N ILE A 110 0.53 14.19 -11.85
CA ILE A 110 0.52 13.87 -13.29
C ILE A 110 1.14 15.01 -14.09
N GLU A 111 1.92 14.70 -15.13
CA GLU A 111 2.59 15.70 -15.97
C GLU A 111 2.32 15.47 -17.46
N THR A 112 2.53 14.23 -17.94
CA THR A 112 2.44 13.91 -19.38
C THR A 112 1.57 12.70 -19.65
N ASP A 113 1.14 12.55 -20.90
CA ASP A 113 0.57 11.32 -21.44
C ASP A 113 1.68 10.28 -21.74
N SER A 114 1.29 9.11 -22.26
CA SER A 114 2.18 8.03 -22.67
C SER A 114 3.13 8.37 -23.83
N SER A 115 2.81 9.42 -24.60
CA SER A 115 3.63 9.93 -25.71
C SER A 115 4.57 11.07 -25.30
N GLY A 116 4.52 11.49 -24.03
CA GLY A 116 5.34 12.56 -23.47
C GLY A 116 4.76 13.97 -23.67
N ASN A 117 3.53 14.11 -24.16
CA ASN A 117 2.88 15.41 -24.26
C ASN A 117 2.29 15.81 -22.90
N ALA A 118 2.35 17.08 -22.55
CA ALA A 118 1.71 17.56 -21.33
C ALA A 118 0.19 17.31 -21.36
N VAL A 119 -0.37 16.75 -20.29
CA VAL A 119 -1.83 16.60 -20.15
C VAL A 119 -2.45 17.96 -19.80
N SER A 120 -3.75 18.11 -20.06
CA SER A 120 -4.47 19.38 -19.81
C SER A 120 -4.42 19.85 -18.36
N ASN A 121 -4.16 18.93 -17.42
CA ASN A 121 -4.06 19.19 -15.99
C ASN A 121 -2.66 18.83 -15.45
N ALA A 122 -1.61 19.02 -16.24
CA ALA A 122 -0.23 18.81 -15.80
C ALA A 122 0.08 19.58 -14.51
N GLY A 123 0.82 18.96 -13.60
CA GLY A 123 1.10 19.45 -12.25
C GLY A 123 -0.03 19.23 -11.24
N ASN A 124 -1.18 18.69 -11.65
CA ASN A 124 -2.25 18.33 -10.72
C ASN A 124 -1.80 17.20 -9.79
N SER A 125 -2.13 17.33 -8.49
CA SER A 125 -1.80 16.32 -7.49
C SER A 125 -3.00 15.88 -6.67
N ILE A 126 -3.03 14.59 -6.32
CA ILE A 126 -3.94 14.03 -5.31
C ILE A 126 -3.14 13.21 -4.29
N VAL A 127 -3.72 12.99 -3.11
CA VAL A 127 -3.22 11.99 -2.17
C VAL A 127 -4.14 10.79 -2.21
N VAL A 128 -3.60 9.60 -2.47
CA VAL A 128 -4.32 8.33 -2.46
C VAL A 128 -3.86 7.47 -1.29
N GLN A 129 -4.72 6.56 -0.84
CA GLN A 129 -4.33 5.45 0.03
C GLN A 129 -4.23 4.16 -0.78
N VAL A 130 -3.18 3.37 -0.55
CA VAL A 130 -3.00 2.07 -1.22
C VAL A 130 -3.93 1.03 -0.58
N THR A 131 -4.86 0.51 -1.37
CA THR A 131 -5.84 -0.50 -0.95
C THR A 131 -5.69 -1.82 -1.68
N ASN A 132 -4.93 -1.85 -2.78
CA ASN A 132 -4.89 -3.01 -3.66
C ASN A 132 -3.51 -3.22 -4.31
N LEU A 133 -3.35 -4.40 -4.92
CA LEU A 133 -2.16 -4.79 -5.67
C LEU A 133 -2.40 -4.61 -7.17
N CYS A 134 -1.47 -3.95 -7.87
CA CYS A 134 -1.32 -4.10 -9.30
C CYS A 134 -0.26 -5.19 -9.59
N PRO A 135 -0.67 -6.39 -10.05
CA PRO A 135 0.23 -7.53 -10.13
C PRO A 135 1.23 -7.40 -11.28
N ALA A 136 2.45 -7.90 -11.09
CA ALA A 136 3.46 -7.93 -12.16
C ALA A 136 3.07 -8.90 -13.30
N SER A 137 2.41 -10.00 -12.94
CA SER A 137 1.98 -11.01 -13.92
C SER A 137 0.88 -10.47 -14.83
N GLY A 138 1.15 -10.43 -16.14
CA GLY A 138 0.17 -9.98 -17.14
C GLY A 138 0.01 -8.46 -17.23
N ASN A 139 0.68 -7.67 -16.39
CA ASN A 139 0.67 -6.21 -16.46
C ASN A 139 2.10 -5.63 -16.48
N PRO A 140 2.65 -5.35 -17.68
CA PRO A 140 3.99 -4.77 -17.84
C PRO A 140 4.19 -3.41 -17.15
N LEU A 141 3.12 -2.65 -16.90
CA LEU A 141 3.21 -1.37 -16.19
C LEU A 141 3.60 -1.55 -14.72
N CYS A 142 3.26 -2.71 -14.15
CA CYS A 142 3.45 -3.07 -12.76
C CYS A 142 4.51 -4.15 -12.54
N ALA A 143 5.27 -4.49 -13.59
CA ALA A 143 6.23 -5.59 -13.63
C ALA A 143 7.68 -5.15 -13.33
N GLN A 144 7.89 -3.98 -12.74
CA GLN A 144 9.21 -3.56 -12.27
C GLN A 144 9.73 -4.59 -11.25
N SER A 145 11.00 -4.98 -11.34
CA SER A 145 11.60 -5.98 -10.44
C SER A 145 12.10 -5.39 -9.12
N SER A 146 12.23 -4.07 -9.04
CA SER A 146 12.70 -3.31 -7.87
C SER A 146 12.23 -1.84 -7.96
N LEU A 147 12.44 -1.06 -6.89
CA LEU A 147 12.16 0.39 -6.89
C LEU A 147 13.13 1.22 -7.74
N THR A 148 14.21 0.60 -8.24
CA THR A 148 15.20 1.23 -9.13
C THR A 148 15.00 0.83 -10.59
N SER A 149 14.26 -0.25 -10.84
CA SER A 149 13.86 -0.68 -12.19
C SER A 149 12.74 0.21 -12.71
N THR A 150 12.51 0.20 -14.03
CA THR A 150 11.45 1.00 -14.66
C THR A 150 10.63 0.16 -15.63
N ASN A 151 9.37 0.56 -15.84
CA ASN A 151 8.55 0.03 -16.92
C ASN A 151 8.88 0.73 -18.27
N GLN A 152 8.12 0.40 -19.32
CA GLN A 152 8.31 0.94 -20.68
C GLN A 152 8.19 2.47 -20.80
N TYR A 153 7.66 3.16 -19.78
CA TYR A 153 7.54 4.62 -19.73
C TYR A 153 8.58 5.28 -18.81
N GLY A 154 9.59 4.53 -18.34
CA GLY A 154 10.61 5.03 -17.45
C GLY A 154 10.12 5.25 -16.01
N ALA A 155 8.97 4.68 -15.64
CA ALA A 155 8.40 4.81 -14.31
C ALA A 155 8.84 3.66 -13.38
N ASN A 156 9.28 4.02 -12.18
CA ASN A 156 9.69 3.08 -11.14
C ASN A 156 8.51 2.37 -10.50
N LEU A 157 7.37 3.07 -10.42
CA LEU A 157 6.13 2.61 -9.84
C LEU A 157 4.99 2.80 -10.83
N ASN A 158 3.94 1.99 -10.71
CA ASN A 158 2.66 2.27 -11.33
C ASN A 158 1.57 2.34 -10.27
N PHE A 159 0.66 3.32 -10.39
CA PHE A 159 -0.55 3.39 -9.61
C PHE A 159 -1.77 3.25 -10.52
N ASP A 160 -2.52 2.15 -10.36
CA ASP A 160 -3.86 2.04 -10.93
C ASP A 160 -4.82 2.79 -10.01
N THR A 161 -5.25 3.96 -10.42
CA THR A 161 -6.18 4.80 -9.65
C THR A 161 -7.60 4.24 -9.72
N CYS A 162 -8.26 4.11 -8.57
CA CYS A 162 -9.56 3.47 -8.51
C CYS A 162 -10.69 4.42 -8.96
N ILE A 163 -11.37 4.08 -10.06
CA ILE A 163 -12.52 4.83 -10.63
C ILE A 163 -13.65 4.96 -9.60
N ASP A 164 -13.96 3.89 -8.89
CA ASP A 164 -15.06 3.84 -7.92
C ASP A 164 -14.84 4.76 -6.71
N SER A 165 -13.57 4.99 -6.34
CA SER A 165 -13.17 5.94 -5.29
C SER A 165 -13.05 7.39 -5.78
N LYS A 166 -13.23 7.63 -7.08
CA LYS A 166 -13.01 8.91 -7.78
C LYS A 166 -11.56 9.35 -7.91
N ALA A 167 -10.60 8.50 -7.56
CA ALA A 167 -9.17 8.81 -7.66
C ALA A 167 -8.74 9.11 -9.11
N SER A 168 -9.18 8.30 -10.09
CA SER A 168 -8.83 8.53 -11.50
C SER A 168 -9.31 9.90 -11.98
N ALA A 169 -10.61 10.17 -11.85
CA ALA A 169 -11.19 11.45 -12.26
C ALA A 169 -10.52 12.66 -11.57
N ALA A 170 -10.14 12.52 -10.30
CA ALA A 170 -9.44 13.57 -9.57
C ALA A 170 -8.00 13.79 -10.05
N LEU A 171 -7.29 12.74 -10.45
CA LEU A 171 -5.91 12.84 -10.96
C LEU A 171 -5.87 13.27 -12.42
N PHE A 172 -6.65 12.64 -13.30
CA PHE A 172 -6.63 12.85 -14.75
C PHE A 172 -7.52 14.00 -15.23
N GLY A 173 -8.50 14.43 -14.41
CA GLY A 173 -9.42 15.49 -14.79
C GLY A 173 -10.12 15.22 -16.12
N SER A 174 -10.14 16.22 -17.00
CA SER A 174 -10.71 16.13 -18.35
C SER A 174 -9.66 15.83 -19.44
N SER A 175 -8.50 15.27 -19.09
CA SER A 175 -7.41 15.04 -20.04
C SER A 175 -7.76 14.03 -21.13
N GLY A 176 -8.67 13.10 -20.86
CA GLY A 176 -9.07 12.05 -21.80
C GLY A 176 -7.98 11.02 -22.09
N VAL A 177 -6.91 10.99 -21.29
CA VAL A 177 -5.83 10.01 -21.43
C VAL A 177 -6.04 8.87 -20.44
N GLY A 178 -5.90 7.62 -20.91
CA GLY A 178 -5.97 6.43 -20.06
C GLY A 178 -4.64 6.05 -19.39
N LEU A 179 -3.54 6.74 -19.75
CA LEU A 179 -2.23 6.55 -19.15
C LEU A 179 -1.50 7.89 -19.02
N GLY A 180 -1.06 8.18 -17.80
CA GLY A 180 -0.28 9.36 -17.45
C GLY A 180 1.08 8.99 -16.87
N VAL A 181 2.01 9.94 -16.91
CA VAL A 181 3.34 9.82 -16.30
C VAL A 181 3.61 11.08 -15.47
N GLY A 182 4.29 10.90 -14.35
CA GLY A 182 4.69 11.99 -13.48
C GLY A 182 5.46 11.48 -12.27
N THR A 183 5.05 11.89 -11.06
CA THR A 183 5.77 11.55 -9.83
C THR A 183 4.86 11.00 -8.73
N ALA A 184 5.42 10.12 -7.90
CA ALA A 184 4.79 9.62 -6.70
C ALA A 184 5.74 9.78 -5.51
N GLN A 185 5.19 10.24 -4.39
CA GLN A 185 5.92 10.41 -3.14
C GLN A 185 5.07 9.88 -2.00
N GLU A 186 5.63 8.96 -1.20
CA GLU A 186 4.96 8.52 0.04
C GLU A 186 4.87 9.72 0.99
N VAL A 187 3.71 9.91 1.61
CA VAL A 187 3.43 11.02 2.52
C VAL A 187 2.71 10.51 3.77
N SER A 188 2.69 11.34 4.82
CA SER A 188 1.82 11.07 5.96
C SER A 188 0.36 11.00 5.51
N CYS A 189 -0.37 9.98 5.97
CA CYS A 189 -1.81 9.87 5.74
C CYS A 189 -2.63 11.00 6.39
N SER A 190 -2.02 11.87 7.21
CA SER A 190 -2.65 13.13 7.62
C SER A 190 -2.95 14.08 6.46
N LEU A 191 -2.29 13.89 5.30
CA LEU A 191 -2.56 14.63 4.05
C LEU A 191 -3.63 13.96 3.19
N TRP A 192 -4.03 12.72 3.52
CA TRP A 192 -5.11 12.02 2.85
C TRP A 192 -6.44 12.32 3.54
N SER A 193 -7.50 12.49 2.75
CA SER A 193 -8.86 12.72 3.26
C SER A 193 -9.75 11.54 2.92
N GLY A 194 -10.35 10.94 3.95
CA GLY A 194 -11.26 9.82 3.78
C GLY A 194 -11.45 9.00 5.04
N THR A 195 -12.09 7.84 4.89
CA THR A 195 -12.28 6.85 5.95
C THR A 195 -12.07 5.45 5.39
N VAL A 196 -11.34 4.61 6.13
CA VAL A 196 -11.15 3.20 5.81
C VAL A 196 -12.37 2.40 6.27
N VAL A 197 -12.83 1.48 5.43
CA VAL A 197 -13.92 0.54 5.72
C VAL A 197 -13.40 -0.88 5.57
N HIS A 198 -13.63 -1.71 6.60
CA HIS A 198 -13.25 -3.12 6.67
C HIS A 198 -14.46 -4.03 6.41
#